data_AF-A0A378R6W3-F1
#
_entry.id   AF-A0A378R6W3-F1
#
_cell.length_a   1.000
_cell.length_b   1.000
_cell.length_c   1.000
_cell.angle_alpha   90.00
_cell.angle_beta   90.00
_cell.angle_gamma   90.00
#
_symmetry.space_group_name_H-M   'P 1'
#
loop_
_entity.id
_entity.type
_entity.pdbx_description
1 polymer ?
#
loop_
_entity_poly.entity_id
_entity_poly.type
_entity_poly.pdbx_seq_one_letter_code
_entity_poly.pdbx_strand_id
1 'polypeptide(L)' 'MDNAPFHKNKRIQKLLNRHGHRLLFLPPYSPDLNPIEYKWSQAKSLRQGWMTDDLDELFWNMGVCGDFVVWGCNCG' A
#
# COMPACT_ATOMS: atom_id res chain seq x y z
N MET A 1 -6.21 -3.12 8.04
CA MET A 1 -7.16 -2.57 7.05
C MET A 1 -7.86 -1.39 7.69
N ASP A 2 -7.95 -0.28 6.99
CA ASP A 2 -8.68 0.90 7.45
C ASP A 2 -10.20 0.66 7.43
N ASN A 3 -10.94 1.59 8.04
CA ASN A 3 -12.37 1.42 8.29
C ASN A 3 -13.26 1.89 7.13
N ALA A 4 -12.70 2.04 5.93
CA ALA A 4 -13.45 2.50 4.77
C ALA A 4 -14.68 1.59 4.51
N PRO A 5 -15.85 2.15 4.14
CA PRO A 5 -17.09 1.38 4.08
C PRO A 5 -17.03 0.16 3.16
N PHE A 6 -16.25 0.22 2.08
CA PHE A 6 -16.10 -0.88 1.13
C PHE A 6 -15.31 -2.07 1.69
N HIS A 7 -14.43 -1.87 2.67
CA HIS A 7 -13.72 -2.94 3.39
C HIS A 7 -14.64 -3.78 4.28
N LYS A 8 -15.83 -3.26 4.61
CA LYS A 8 -16.84 -3.96 5.41
C LYS A 8 -17.77 -4.84 4.56
N ASN A 9 -17.52 -4.96 3.25
CA ASN A 9 -18.33 -5.80 2.38
C ASN A 9 -18.19 -7.29 2.74
N LYS A 10 -19.30 -7.92 3.12
CA LYS A 10 -19.38 -9.34 3.50
C LYS A 10 -18.81 -10.28 2.42
N ARG A 11 -18.89 -9.93 1.13
CA ARG A 11 -18.33 -10.74 0.03
C ARG A 11 -16.81 -10.82 0.12
N ILE A 12 -16.15 -9.69 0.35
CA ILE A 12 -14.68 -9.61 0.48
C ILE A 12 -14.22 -10.37 1.71
N GLN A 13 -14.91 -10.22 2.85
CA GLN A 13 -14.60 -10.93 4.09
C GLN A 13 -14.72 -12.45 3.92
N LYS A 14 -15.78 -12.93 3.26
CA LYS A 14 -15.97 -14.35 2.97
C LYS A 14 -14.87 -14.91 2.07
N LEU A 15 -14.46 -14.14 1.05
CA LEU A 15 -13.39 -14.55 0.14
C LEU A 15 -12.06 -14.68 0.89
N LEU A 16 -11.69 -13.67 1.68
CA LEU A 16 -10.45 -13.69 2.46
C LEU A 16 -10.42 -14.84 3.47
N ASN A 17 -11.52 -15.06 4.20
CA ASN A 17 -11.62 -16.17 5.15
C ASN A 17 -11.51 -17.54 4.45
N ARG A 18 -12.06 -17.70 3.25
CA ARG A 18 -11.96 -18.95 2.46
C ARG A 18 -10.51 -19.28 2.11
N HIS A 19 -9.69 -18.27 1.85
CA HIS A 19 -8.27 -18.42 1.57
C HIS A 19 -7.39 -18.42 2.85
N GLY A 20 -8.00 -18.50 4.04
CA GLY A 20 -7.28 -18.57 5.31
C GLY A 20 -6.73 -17.23 5.82
N HIS A 21 -7.10 -16.12 5.18
CA HIS A 21 -6.69 -14.79 5.63
C HIS A 21 -7.65 -14.25 6.69
N ARG A 22 -7.09 -13.62 7.73
CA ARG A 22 -7.86 -12.96 8.79
C ARG A 22 -7.77 -11.45 8.60
N LEU A 23 -8.93 -10.79 8.57
CA LEU A 23 -9.03 -9.34 8.52
C LEU A 23 -8.79 -8.73 9.90
N LEU A 24 -7.83 -7.82 9.97
CA LEU A 24 -7.57 -6.97 11.13
C LEU A 24 -7.94 -5.53 10.77
N PHE A 25 -8.95 -5.00 11.46
CA PHE A 25 -9.38 -3.61 11.34
C PHE A 25 -8.58 -2.75 12.32
N LEU A 26 -8.13 -1.60 11.83
CA LEU A 26 -7.44 -0.61 12.66
C LEU A 26 -8.45 0.15 13.55
N PRO A 27 -8.02 0.63 14.73
CA PRO A 27 -8.86 1.51 15.54
C PRO A 27 -9.27 2.78 14.76
N PRO A 28 -10.44 3.37 15.07
CA PRO A 28 -10.90 4.59 14.40
C PRO A 28 -9.85 5.72 14.49
N TYR A 29 -9.69 6.48 13.41
CA TYR A 29 -8.81 7.65 13.33
C TYR A 29 -7.35 7.39 13.72
N SER A 30 -6.82 6.20 13.45
CA SER A 30 -5.42 5.85 13.70
C SER A 30 -4.62 5.69 12.39
N PRO A 31 -4.40 6.77 11.62
CA PRO A 31 -3.64 6.72 10.37
C PRO A 31 -2.19 6.28 10.59
N ASP A 32 -1.61 6.58 11.75
CA ASP A 32 -0.22 6.22 12.10
C ASP A 32 0.01 4.71 12.16
N LEU A 33 -1.05 3.93 12.39
CA LEU A 33 -0.99 2.47 12.43
C LEU A 33 -1.15 1.82 11.05
N ASN A 34 -1.32 2.62 9.99
CA ASN A 34 -1.45 2.13 8.63
C ASN A 34 -0.13 2.31 7.87
N PRO A 35 0.71 1.26 7.74
CA PRO A 35 2.05 1.40 7.16
C PRO A 35 2.05 1.87 5.69
N ILE A 36 0.92 1.75 4.98
CA ILE A 36 0.78 2.27 3.62
C ILE A 36 0.81 3.81 3.57
N GLU A 37 0.43 4.50 4.65
CA GLU A 37 0.43 5.98 4.70
C GLU A 37 1.86 6.52 4.57
N TYR A 38 2.84 5.84 5.16
CA TYR A 38 4.25 6.18 5.00
C TYR A 38 4.70 6.05 3.53
N LYS A 39 4.25 5.01 2.84
CA LYS A 39 4.53 4.82 1.41
C LYS A 39 3.88 5.90 0.55
N TRP A 40 2.65 6.31 0.87
CA TRP A 40 2.01 7.43 0.18
C TRP A 40 2.68 8.78 0.45
N SER A 41 3.21 9.00 1.66
CA SER A 41 4.03 10.18 1.97
C SER A 41 5.30 10.21 1.11
N GLN A 42 6.01 9.07 1.02
CA GLN A 42 7.18 8.92 0.15
C GLN A 42 6.84 9.20 -1.32
N ALA A 43 5.74 8.64 -1.84
CA ALA A 43 5.24 8.88 -3.19
C ALA A 43 5.04 10.37 -3.48
N LYS A 44 4.37 11.08 -2.58
CA LYS A 44 4.09 12.51 -2.72
C LYS A 44 5.38 13.32 -2.69
N SER A 45 6.31 12.98 -1.81
CA SER A 45 7.60 13.68 -1.72
C SER A 45 8.43 13.52 -2.99
N LEU A 46 8.49 12.32 -3.58
CA LEU A 46 9.20 12.10 -4.85
C LEU A 46 8.55 12.86 -6.00
N ARG A 47 7.21 12.79 -6.11
CA ARG A 47 6.47 13.55 -7.12
C ARG A 47 6.72 15.05 -7.01
N GLN A 48 6.66 15.61 -5.80
CA GLN A 48 6.89 17.04 -5.58
C GLN A 48 8.35 17.44 -5.85
N GLY A 49 9.31 16.58 -5.51
CA GLY A 49 10.73 16.84 -5.73
C GLY A 49 11.15 16.80 -7.21
N TRP A 50 10.52 15.94 -8.00
CA TRP A 50 10.93 15.70 -9.40
C TRP A 50 9.97 16.30 -10.43
N MET A 51 8.77 16.74 -10.01
CA MET A 51 7.71 17.24 -10.89
C MET A 51 7.37 16.26 -12.03
N THR A 52 7.51 14.96 -11.79
CA THR A 52 7.15 13.91 -12.75
C THR A 52 5.68 13.54 -12.60
N ASP A 53 4.97 13.51 -13.73
CA ASP A 53 3.60 13.01 -13.82
C ASP A 53 3.54 11.54 -14.26
N ASP A 54 4.69 10.94 -14.57
CA ASP A 54 4.80 9.53 -14.94
C ASP A 54 4.64 8.63 -13.70
N LEU A 55 3.58 7.83 -13.71
CA LEU A 55 3.28 6.89 -12.63
C LEU A 55 4.29 5.75 -12.58
N ASP A 56 4.75 5.25 -13.73
CA ASP A 56 5.63 4.09 -13.79
C ASP A 56 7.01 4.45 -13.23
N GLU A 57 7.55 5.59 -13.64
CA GLU A 57 8.78 6.15 -13.08
C GLU A 57 8.65 6.39 -11.57
N LEU A 58 7.51 6.91 -11.11
CA LEU A 58 7.28 7.15 -9.70
C LEU A 58 7.24 5.86 -8.87
N PHE A 59 6.54 4.82 -9.34
CA PHE A 59 6.44 3.54 -8.62
C PHE A 59 7.75 2.74 -8.66
N TRP A 60 8.47 2.79 -9.79
CA TRP A 60 9.82 2.23 -9.90
C TRP A 60 10.76 2.84 -8.86
N ASN A 61 10.78 4.17 -8.76
CA ASN A 61 11.66 4.89 -7.85
C ASN A 61 11.25 4.81 -6.37
N MET A 62 9.98 4.50 -6.07
CA MET A 62 9.57 4.11 -4.72
C MET A 62 10.08 2.72 -4.30
N GLY A 63 10.70 1.97 -5.22
CA GLY A 63 11.11 0.57 -5.00
C GLY A 63 9.93 -0.38 -4.94
N VAL A 64 8.78 -0.01 -5.49
CA VAL A 64 7.60 -0.88 -5.63
C VAL A 64 7.76 -1.64 -6.94
N CYS A 65 8.69 -2.60 -6.96
CA CYS A 65 8.76 -3.54 -8.06
C CYS A 65 7.53 -4.47 -7.98
N GLY A 66 6.86 -4.72 -9.10
CA GLY A 66 5.51 -5.30 -9.20
C GLY A 66 5.31 -6.70 -8.59
N ASP A 67 6.33 -7.30 -7.99
CA ASP A 67 6.27 -8.60 -7.34
C ASP A 67 6.61 -8.47 -5.85
N PHE A 68 5.60 -8.72 -5.04
CA PHE A 68 5.67 -8.78 -3.59
C PHE A 68 6.73 -9.82 -3.13
N VAL A 69 7.81 -9.30 -2.52
CA VAL A 69 8.88 -9.98 -1.75
C VAL A 69 10.01 -10.65 -2.57
N VAL A 70 11.21 -10.07 -2.52
CA VAL A 70 12.52 -10.69 -2.15
C VAL A 70 13.69 -9.82 -2.67
N TRP A 71 14.56 -9.43 -1.73
CA TRP A 71 16.00 -9.12 -1.84
C TRP A 71 16.56 -8.23 -2.96
N GLY A 72 17.18 -7.13 -2.53
CA GLY A 72 18.46 -6.64 -3.07
C GLY A 72 18.57 -6.57 -4.59
N CYS A 73 17.83 -5.69 -5.24
CA CYS A 73 18.16 -5.30 -6.60
C CYS A 73 19.25 -4.23 -6.54
N ASN A 74 20.49 -4.68 -6.70
CA ASN A 74 21.66 -3.83 -6.90
C ASN A 74 21.56 -3.27 -8.33
N CYS A 75 20.87 -2.14 -8.50
CA CYS A 75 20.89 -1.40 -9.76
C CYS A 75 22.20 -0.62 -9.79
N GLY A 76 23.11 -1.04 -10.68
CA GLY A 76 24.36 -0.33 -10.98
C GLY A 76 24.13 1.02 -11.64
#